data_AF-Q8DW61-F1
#
_entry.id   AF-Q8DW61-F1
#
_cell.length_a   1.000
_cell.length_b   1.000
_cell.length_c   1.000
_cell.angle_alpha   90.00
_cell.angle_beta   90.00
_cell.angle_gamma   90.00
#
_symmetry.space_group_name_H-M   'P 1'
#
loop_
_entity.id
_entity.type
_entity.pdbx_description
1 polymer ?
#
loop_
_entity_poly.entity_id
_entity_poly.type
_entity_poly.pdbx_seq_one_letter_code
_entity_poly.pdbx_strand_id
1 'polypeptide(L)'
;MDFKEKVKLWFNRYRLRLALKNASKNNYISFHYDSEGVIFVQSGKRYDTCFGLSVSDVDLAVFEKYIVSGEFLVYQGIWRSPLVDYILRFLSKWGKVDIWRV
;
A
#
# COMPACT_ATOMS: atom_id res chain seq x y z
N MET A 1 -4.39 -18.98 12.14
CA MET A 1 -4.54 -17.53 12.32
C MET A 1 -5.60 -17.29 13.38
N ASP A 2 -5.18 -16.74 14.51
CA ASP A 2 -6.02 -16.43 15.66
C ASP A 2 -7.05 -15.32 15.33
N PHE A 3 -8.12 -15.20 16.11
CA PHE A 3 -9.13 -14.15 15.92
C PHE A 3 -8.53 -12.75 15.97
N LYS A 4 -7.58 -12.50 16.88
CA LYS A 4 -6.90 -11.18 16.99
C LYS A 4 -6.12 -10.85 15.72
N GLU A 5 -5.45 -11.84 15.13
CA GLU A 5 -4.70 -11.66 13.89
C GLU A 5 -5.63 -11.34 12.70
N LYS A 6 -6.79 -12.01 12.63
CA LYS A 6 -7.81 -11.72 11.61
C LYS A 6 -8.33 -10.28 11.71
N VAL A 7 -8.63 -9.82 12.93
CA VAL A 7 -9.09 -8.44 13.16
C VAL A 7 -7.99 -7.44 12.80
N LYS A 8 -6.74 -7.69 13.20
CA LYS A 8 -5.60 -6.84 12.85
C LYS A 8 -5.42 -6.74 11.33
N LEU A 9 -5.43 -7.88 10.63
CA LEU A 9 -5.30 -7.93 9.17
C LEU A 9 -6.42 -7.14 8.49
N TRP A 10 -7.68 -7.36 8.90
CA TRP A 10 -8.82 -6.64 8.37
C TRP A 10 -8.68 -5.12 8.57
N PHE A 11 -8.30 -4.71 9.78
CA PHE A 11 -8.14 -3.29 10.11
C PHE A 11 -6.99 -2.64 9.32
N ASN A 12 -5.86 -3.34 9.15
CA ASN A 12 -4.73 -2.82 8.39
C ASN A 12 -5.08 -2.66 6.89
N ARG A 13 -5.78 -3.64 6.30
CA ARG A 13 -6.32 -3.51 4.94
C ARG A 13 -7.29 -2.34 4.82
N TYR A 14 -8.18 -2.16 5.79
CA TYR A 14 -9.09 -1.01 5.82
C TYR A 14 -8.34 0.32 5.83
N ARG A 15 -7.31 0.45 6.66
CA ARG A 15 -6.47 1.66 6.74
C ARG A 15 -5.73 1.94 5.43
N LEU A 16 -5.14 0.92 4.79
CA LEU A 16 -4.50 1.09 3.48
C LEU A 16 -5.51 1.57 2.43
N ARG A 17 -6.70 0.95 2.40
CA ARG A 17 -7.77 1.36 1.50
C ARG A 17 -8.17 2.83 1.70
N LEU A 18 -8.29 3.27 2.95
CA LEU A 18 -8.58 4.68 3.25
C LEU A 18 -7.45 5.61 2.79
N ALA A 19 -6.20 5.23 3.02
CA ALA A 19 -5.05 6.03 2.59
C ALA A 19 -5.03 6.20 1.06
N LEU A 20 -5.20 5.11 0.30
CA LEU A 20 -5.23 5.15 -1.17
C LEU A 20 -6.40 5.95 -1.73
N LYS A 21 -7.56 5.93 -1.06
CA LYS A 21 -8.77 6.67 -1.49
C LYS A 21 -8.83 8.11 -0.99
N ASN A 22 -7.90 8.55 -0.15
CA ASN A 22 -7.93 9.88 0.44
C ASN A 22 -7.57 10.94 -0.62
N ALA A 23 -8.55 11.76 -0.99
CA ALA A 23 -8.43 12.82 -2.00
C ALA A 23 -7.85 14.15 -1.45
N SER A 24 -7.36 14.18 -0.21
CA SER A 24 -6.73 15.37 0.37
C SER A 24 -5.47 15.77 -0.40
N LYS A 25 -5.27 17.07 -0.62
CA LYS A 25 -4.04 17.63 -1.22
C LYS A 25 -2.77 17.34 -0.44
N ASN A 26 -2.90 16.93 0.83
CA ASN A 26 -1.78 16.54 1.68
C ASN A 26 -1.51 15.04 1.66
N ASN A 27 -2.18 14.28 0.80
CA ASN A 27 -1.99 12.84 0.67
C ASN A 27 -0.97 12.52 -0.42
N TYR A 28 0.18 12.02 -0.01
CA TYR A 28 1.25 11.57 -0.89
C TYR A 28 1.60 10.15 -0.49
N ILE A 29 1.58 9.23 -1.45
CA ILE A 29 1.89 7.81 -1.22
C ILE A 29 2.87 7.39 -2.29
N SER A 30 4.10 7.08 -1.88
CA SER A 30 5.10 6.48 -2.76
C SER A 30 5.06 4.95 -2.68
N PHE A 31 5.49 4.32 -3.76
CA PHE A 31 5.53 2.86 -3.90
C PHE A 31 6.97 2.39 -3.89
N HIS A 32 7.28 1.38 -3.08
CA HIS A 32 8.59 0.75 -3.01
C HIS A 32 8.41 -0.75 -3.07
N TYR A 33 9.39 -1.45 -3.63
CA TYR A 33 9.40 -2.90 -3.67
C TYR A 33 10.82 -3.44 -3.58
N ASP A 34 10.92 -4.67 -3.10
CA ASP A 34 12.13 -5.49 -3.05
C ASP A 34 11.76 -6.97 -3.22
N SER A 35 12.73 -7.87 -2.98
CA SER A 35 12.52 -9.32 -3.06
C SER A 35 11.55 -9.88 -2.01
N GLU A 36 11.24 -9.14 -0.95
CA GLU A 36 10.39 -9.59 0.16
C GLU A 36 8.93 -9.11 0.02
N GLY A 37 8.69 -8.10 -0.81
CA GLY A 37 7.36 -7.66 -1.19
C GLY A 37 7.29 -6.19 -1.58
N VAL A 38 6.20 -5.53 -1.16
CA VAL A 38 5.93 -4.13 -1.50
C VAL A 38 5.63 -3.30 -0.27
N ILE A 39 6.01 -2.03 -0.33
CA ILE A 39 5.78 -1.05 0.73
C ILE A 39 5.15 0.20 0.12
N PHE A 40 3.99 0.59 0.65
CA PHE A 40 3.39 1.88 0.38
C PHE A 40 3.78 2.85 1.50
N VAL A 41 4.38 3.98 1.16
CA VAL A 41 4.81 4.98 2.14
C VAL A 41 3.94 6.21 2.01
N GLN A 42 3.04 6.42 2.97
CA GLN A 42 2.24 7.63 3.07
C GLN A 42 3.03 8.70 3.80
N SER A 43 3.44 9.75 3.08
CA SER A 43 4.24 10.83 3.64
C SER A 43 3.43 11.68 4.63
N GLY A 44 4.01 11.94 5.80
CA GLY A 44 3.39 12.77 6.82
C GLY A 44 4.27 13.95 7.22
N LYS A 45 3.69 14.89 7.99
CA LYS A 45 4.44 16.08 8.44
C LYS A 45 5.53 15.77 9.46
N ARG A 46 5.33 14.73 10.28
CA ARG A 46 6.23 14.36 11.40
C ARG A 46 6.82 12.98 11.28
N TYR A 47 6.07 12.06 10.69
CA TYR A 47 6.42 10.66 10.51
C TYR A 47 5.70 10.19 9.26
N ASP A 48 6.29 9.24 8.57
CA ASP A 48 5.64 8.56 7.47
C ASP A 48 4.91 7.33 8.01
N THR A 49 3.84 6.94 7.33
CA THR A 49 3.14 5.69 7.63
C THR A 49 3.41 4.69 6.52
N CYS A 50 4.08 3.60 6.86
CA CYS A 50 4.39 2.53 5.93
C CYS A 50 3.33 1.44 6.00
N PHE A 51 2.97 0.90 4.84
CA PHE A 51 2.10 -0.26 4.68
C PHE A 51 2.87 -1.32 3.91
N GLY A 52 3.38 -2.33 4.61
CA GLY A 52 4.13 -3.44 4.02
C GLY A 52 3.21 -4.60 3.67
N LEU A 53 3.38 -5.16 2.47
CA LEU A 53 2.60 -6.29 1.99
C LEU A 53 3.52 -7.34 1.39
N SER A 54 3.37 -8.56 1.88
CA SER A 54 3.89 -9.74 1.19
C SER A 54 2.94 -10.10 0.06
N VAL A 55 3.48 -10.12 -1.16
CA VAL A 55 2.74 -10.45 -2.38
C VAL A 55 3.41 -11.62 -3.08
N SER A 56 2.68 -12.34 -3.93
CA SER A 56 3.27 -13.41 -4.74
C SER A 56 4.22 -12.84 -5.79
N ASP A 57 5.20 -13.62 -6.26
CA ASP A 57 6.13 -13.22 -7.33
C ASP A 57 5.39 -12.74 -8.59
N VAL A 58 4.23 -13.33 -8.89
CA VAL A 58 3.38 -12.92 -10.01
C VAL A 58 2.82 -11.51 -9.80
N ASP A 59 2.33 -11.20 -8.60
CA ASP A 59 1.81 -9.87 -8.27
C ASP A 59 2.97 -8.85 -8.22
N LEU A 60 4.15 -9.24 -7.72
CA LEU A 60 5.36 -8.41 -7.72
C LEU A 60 5.79 -8.04 -9.14
N ALA A 61 5.89 -9.01 -10.04
CA ALA A 61 6.20 -8.77 -11.45
C ALA A 61 5.15 -7.92 -12.17
N VAL A 62 3.89 -7.93 -11.71
CA VAL A 62 2.89 -6.96 -12.19
C VAL A 62 3.28 -5.56 -11.69
N PHE A 63 3.54 -5.37 -10.40
CA PHE A 63 3.92 -4.06 -9.87
C PHE A 63 5.13 -3.45 -10.58
N GLU A 64 6.19 -4.23 -10.76
CA GLU A 64 7.42 -3.81 -11.42
C GLU A 64 7.22 -3.30 -12.85
N LYS A 65 6.18 -3.79 -13.55
CA LYS A 65 5.86 -3.35 -14.92
C LYS A 65 5.11 -2.02 -14.97
N TYR A 66 4.39 -1.65 -13.91
CA TYR A 66 3.47 -0.52 -13.92
C TYR A 66 3.98 0.71 -13.14
N ILE A 67 4.99 0.54 -12.29
CA ILE A 67 5.52 1.64 -11.49
C ILE A 67 6.98 1.38 -11.10
N VAL A 68 7.81 2.42 -11.14
CA VAL A 68 9.20 2.34 -10.68
C VAL A 68 9.24 2.53 -9.16
N SER A 69 10.12 1.80 -8.48
CA SER A 69 10.31 1.96 -7.03
C SER A 69 10.70 3.40 -6.71
N GLY A 70 10.08 3.98 -5.68
CA GLY A 70 10.18 5.38 -5.28
C GLY A 70 9.15 6.32 -5.91
N GLU A 71 8.42 5.90 -6.96
CA GLU A 71 7.43 6.76 -7.60
C GLU A 71 6.15 6.95 -6.76
N PHE A 72 5.49 8.09 -6.95
CA PHE A 72 4.22 8.36 -6.31
C PHE A 72 3.10 7.56 -6.96
N LEU A 73 2.51 6.68 -6.17
CA LEU A 73 1.25 6.01 -6.48
C LEU A 73 0.06 6.97 -6.33
N VAL A 74 0.11 7.83 -5.30
CA VAL A 74 -0.82 8.93 -5.07
C VAL A 74 -0.02 10.21 -4.83
N TYR A 75 -0.37 11.29 -5.52
CA TYR A 75 0.26 12.60 -5.35
C TYR A 75 -0.81 13.66 -5.17
N GLN A 76 -0.81 14.36 -4.03
CA GLN A 76 -1.82 15.36 -3.67
C GLN A 76 -3.26 14.81 -3.73
N GLY A 77 -3.44 13.56 -3.32
CA GLY A 77 -4.75 12.88 -3.34
C GLY A 77 -5.20 12.41 -4.73
N ILE A 78 -4.39 12.62 -5.78
CA ILE A 78 -4.68 12.18 -7.14
C ILE A 78 -3.92 10.88 -7.43
N TRP A 79 -4.62 9.87 -7.93
CA TRP A 79 -4.02 8.62 -8.37
C TRP A 79 -3.14 8.86 -9.60
N ARG A 80 -1.90 8.40 -9.55
CA ARG A 80 -0.94 8.56 -10.65
C ARG A 80 -0.76 7.30 -11.49
N SER A 81 -1.26 6.17 -11.01
CA SER A 81 -1.15 4.89 -11.70
C SER A 81 -2.46 4.08 -11.59
N PRO A 82 -2.86 3.35 -12.66
CA PRO A 82 -3.98 2.40 -12.61
C PRO A 82 -3.73 1.28 -11.58
N LEU A 83 -2.49 1.13 -11.12
CA LEU A 83 -2.11 0.22 -10.05
C LEU A 83 -2.92 0.46 -8.77
N VAL A 84 -3.36 1.69 -8.48
CA VAL A 84 -4.20 1.96 -7.30
C VAL A 84 -5.50 1.16 -7.36
N ASP A 85 -6.16 1.13 -8.51
CA ASP A 85 -7.40 0.38 -8.68
C ASP A 85 -7.15 -1.13 -8.57
N TYR A 86 -6.07 -1.62 -9.18
CA TYR A 86 -5.63 -3.01 -9.04
C TYR A 86 -5.43 -3.39 -7.57
N ILE A 87 -4.68 -2.58 -6.82
CA ILE A 87 -4.44 -2.78 -5.38
C ILE A 87 -5.76 -2.84 -4.63
N LEU A 88 -6.66 -1.88 -4.85
CA LEU A 88 -7.93 -1.81 -4.13
C LEU A 88 -8.84 -3.02 -4.37
N ARG A 89 -8.82 -3.57 -5.60
CA ARG A 89 -9.58 -4.76 -6.01
C ARG A 89 -9.02 -6.04 -5.38
N PHE A 90 -7.69 -6.19 -5.38
CA PHE A 90 -7.03 -7.44 -4.94
C PHE A 90 -6.52 -7.41 -3.49
N LEU A 91 -6.72 -6.32 -2.75
CA LEU A 91 -6.26 -6.17 -1.37
C LEU A 91 -6.73 -7.29 -0.41
N SER A 92 -7.89 -7.90 -0.67
CA SER A 92 -8.40 -9.02 0.13
C SER A 92 -7.65 -10.33 -0.07
N LYS A 93 -6.92 -10.47 -1.20
CA LYS A 93 -6.11 -11.65 -1.56
C LYS A 93 -4.83 -11.73 -0.72
N TRP A 94 -4.22 -10.60 -0.36
CA TRP A 94 -2.88 -10.60 0.24
C TRP A 94 -2.88 -10.87 1.73
N GLY A 95 -2.21 -11.95 2.13
CA GLY A 95 -2.35 -12.57 3.46
C GLY A 95 -1.82 -11.74 4.63
N LYS A 96 -0.96 -10.74 4.38
CA LYS A 96 -0.39 -9.87 5.42
C LYS A 96 -0.34 -8.43 4.94
N VAL A 97 -0.75 -7.52 5.82
CA VAL A 97 -0.57 -6.08 5.70
C VAL A 97 -0.06 -5.60 7.03
N ASP A 98 1.20 -5.21 7.10
CA ASP A 98 1.81 -4.64 8.29
C ASP A 98 1.85 -3.11 8.19
N ILE A 99 1.72 -2.43 9.32
CA ILE A 99 1.73 -0.98 9.39
C ILE A 99 2.68 -0.53 10.49
N TRP A 100 3.61 0.35 10.14
CA TRP A 100 4.52 0.98 11.09
C TRP A 100 4.74 2.45 10.71
N ARG A 101 5.45 3.19 11.57
CA ARG A 101 5.83 4.58 11.35
C ARG A 101 7.34 4.69 11.34
N VAL A 102 7.86 5.56 10.49
CA VAL A 102 9.27 5.96 10.41
C VAL A 102 9.39 7.47 10.44
#